data_AF-A0A3L7XPQ8-F1
#
_entry.id   AF-A0A3L7XPQ8-F1
#
_cell.length_a   1.000
_cell.length_b   1.000
_cell.length_c   1.000
_cell.angle_alpha   90.00
_cell.angle_beta   90.00
_cell.angle_gamma   90.00
#
_symmetry.space_group_name_H-M   'P 1'
#
loop_
_entity.id
_entity.type
_entity.pdbx_description
1 polymer ?
#
loop_
_entity_poly.entity_id
_entity_poly.type
_entity_poly.pdbx_seq_one_letter_code
_entity_poly.pdbx_strand_id
1 'polypeptide(L)'
;MPTLSYTHETMPKSSEEFQRQLAEAMAASNPIDDLLELAADLRCFEEKYAMASEEFYRRFKAGQMGDDFDFFGWSSCFRMYTKTRRSIESALMRAAVWPHEEISVTASVPVAESVAV
;
A
#
# COMPACT_ATOMS: atom_id res chain seq x y z
N MET A 1 -1.12 -0.05 8.42
CA MET A 1 -0.65 1.27 7.92
C MET A 1 0.67 1.66 8.61
N PRO A 2 1.62 2.37 7.97
CA PRO A 2 2.87 2.74 8.64
C PRO A 2 2.61 3.77 9.75
N THR A 3 3.01 3.42 10.98
CA THR A 3 2.90 4.30 12.15
C THR A 3 4.26 4.90 12.45
N LEU A 4 4.37 6.22 12.34
CA LEU A 4 5.57 6.95 12.74
C LEU A 4 5.41 7.41 14.19
N SER A 5 6.28 6.92 15.07
CA SER A 5 6.34 7.37 16.46
C SER A 5 7.55 8.28 16.64
N TYR A 6 7.31 9.53 17.04
CA TYR A 6 8.38 10.50 17.29
C TYR A 6 8.55 10.72 18.80
N THR A 7 9.78 10.62 19.28
CA THR A 7 10.20 11.14 20.59
C THR A 7 10.87 12.50 20.41
N HIS A 8 11.07 13.27 21.50
CA HIS A 8 11.73 14.58 21.46
C HIS A 8 13.15 14.52 20.84
N GLU A 9 13.78 13.36 20.83
CA GLU A 9 15.11 13.13 20.25
C GLU A 9 15.08 12.67 18.78
N THR A 10 13.97 12.05 18.34
CA THR A 10 13.79 11.57 16.95
C THR A 10 12.93 12.49 16.10
N MET A 11 12.52 13.65 16.64
CA MET A 11 11.76 14.66 15.92
C MET A 11 12.60 15.19 14.74
N PRO A 12 12.07 15.15 13.51
CA PRO A 12 12.79 15.59 12.33
C PRO A 12 13.06 17.10 12.41
N LYS A 13 14.31 17.47 12.15
CA LYS A 13 14.77 18.87 12.28
C LYS A 13 14.52 19.69 11.01
N SER A 14 14.06 19.02 9.94
CA SER A 14 13.76 19.60 8.63
C SER A 14 12.62 18.86 7.93
N SER A 15 11.91 19.55 7.04
CA SER A 15 10.88 18.98 6.16
C SER A 15 11.42 17.82 5.31
N GLU A 16 12.67 17.94 4.83
CA GLU A 16 13.31 16.91 4.00
C GLU A 16 13.57 15.61 4.78
N GLU A 17 13.98 15.73 6.05
CA GLU A 17 14.23 14.58 6.92
C GLU A 17 12.93 13.85 7.27
N PHE A 18 11.85 14.60 7.53
CA PHE A 18 10.51 14.03 7.70
C PHE A 18 10.03 13.31 6.44
N GLN A 19 10.20 13.92 5.26
CA GLN A 19 9.83 13.30 3.98
C GLN A 19 10.58 11.99 3.74
N ARG A 20 11.88 11.94 4.06
CA ARG A 20 12.69 10.73 3.95
C ARG A 20 12.21 9.63 4.90
N GLN A 21 11.99 9.96 6.17
CA GLN A 21 11.50 9.00 7.18
C GLN A 21 10.10 8.48 6.83
N LEU A 22 9.22 9.34 6.32
CA LEU A 22 7.91 8.96 5.83
C LEU A 22 8.01 8.03 4.62
N ALA A 23 8.88 8.35 3.64
CA ALA A 23 9.11 7.50 2.48
C ALA A 23 9.66 6.12 2.87
N GLU A 24 10.58 6.06 3.83
CA GLU A 24 11.17 4.83 4.34
C GLU A 24 10.14 3.97 5.08
N ALA A 25 9.33 4.56 5.96
CA ALA A 25 8.26 3.84 6.63
C ALA A 25 7.15 3.37 5.67
N MET A 26 6.82 4.17 4.65
CA MET A 26 5.90 3.74 3.59
C MET A 26 6.49 2.60 2.75
N ALA A 27 7.80 2.61 2.48
CA ALA A 27 8.48 1.55 1.75
C ALA A 27 8.63 0.26 2.58
N ALA A 28 8.75 0.38 3.90
CA ALA A 28 8.74 -0.75 4.82
C ALA A 28 7.34 -1.32 5.07
N SER A 29 6.27 -0.59 4.72
CA SER A 29 4.89 -1.07 4.86
C SER A 29 4.65 -2.23 3.90
N ASN A 30 4.38 -3.40 4.45
CA ASN A 30 3.97 -4.56 3.66
C ASN A 30 2.49 -4.40 3.28
N PRO A 31 2.15 -4.25 1.99
CA PRO A 31 0.76 -4.07 1.58
C PRO A 31 -0.14 -5.28 1.91
N ILE A 32 0.45 -6.45 2.13
CA ILE A 32 -0.28 -7.65 2.59
C ILE A 32 -0.75 -7.47 4.04
N ASP A 33 0.10 -6.92 4.92
CA ASP A 33 -0.26 -6.69 6.32
C ASP A 33 -1.37 -5.64 6.42
N ASP A 34 -1.27 -4.57 5.62
CA ASP A 34 -2.33 -3.56 5.49
C ASP A 34 -3.66 -4.18 4.99
N LEU A 35 -3.58 -5.15 4.07
CA LEU A 35 -4.76 -5.85 3.57
C LEU A 35 -5.41 -6.72 4.67
N LEU A 36 -4.60 -7.40 5.47
CA LEU A 36 -5.07 -8.26 6.56
C LEU A 36 -5.71 -7.45 7.69
N GLU A 37 -5.12 -6.31 8.06
CA GLU A 37 -5.68 -5.37 9.03
C GLU A 37 -7.07 -4.88 8.57
N LEU A 38 -7.17 -4.41 7.32
CA LEU A 38 -8.44 -3.97 6.74
C LEU A 38 -9.47 -5.11 6.67
N ALA A 39 -9.05 -6.34 6.37
CA ALA A 39 -9.96 -7.49 6.34
C ALA A 39 -10.51 -7.83 7.74
N ALA A 40 -9.69 -7.69 8.79
CA ALA A 40 -10.14 -7.87 10.16
C ALA A 40 -11.15 -6.80 10.57
N ASP A 41 -10.88 -5.53 10.24
CA ASP A 41 -11.81 -4.42 10.49
C ASP A 41 -13.15 -4.63 9.77
N LEU A 42 -13.11 -5.02 8.50
CA LEU A 42 -14.33 -5.36 7.75
C LEU A 42 -15.12 -6.47 8.42
N ARG A 43 -14.44 -7.52 8.89
CA ARG A 43 -15.10 -8.64 9.58
C ARG A 43 -15.84 -8.18 10.85
N CYS A 44 -15.27 -7.25 11.62
CA CYS A 44 -15.94 -6.66 12.77
C CYS A 44 -17.26 -5.97 12.39
N PHE A 45 -17.28 -5.23 11.27
CA PHE A 45 -18.51 -4.62 10.77
C PHE A 45 -19.50 -5.67 10.24
N GLU A 46 -19.03 -6.65 9.50
CA GLU A 46 -19.86 -7.73 8.95
C GLU A 46 -20.55 -8.53 10.06
N GLU A 47 -19.83 -8.83 11.14
CA GLU A 47 -20.38 -9.51 12.32
C GLU A 47 -21.35 -8.59 13.08
N LYS A 48 -21.03 -7.31 13.25
CA LYS A 48 -21.89 -6.32 13.94
C LYS A 48 -23.23 -6.12 13.24
N TYR A 49 -23.24 -6.05 11.91
CA TYR A 49 -24.43 -5.75 11.10
C TYR A 49 -25.02 -6.98 10.40
N ALA A 50 -24.45 -8.16 10.61
CA ALA A 50 -24.83 -9.42 9.96
C ALA A 50 -24.99 -9.29 8.43
N MET A 51 -24.10 -8.52 7.79
CA MET A 51 -24.18 -8.17 6.37
C MET A 51 -22.79 -8.15 5.78
N ALA A 52 -22.59 -8.83 4.65
CA ALA A 52 -21.32 -8.81 3.93
C ALA A 52 -20.97 -7.39 3.46
N SER A 53 -19.69 -7.02 3.53
CA SER A 53 -19.23 -5.66 3.20
C SER A 53 -19.54 -5.26 1.76
N GLU A 54 -19.57 -6.22 0.82
CA GLU A 54 -19.94 -5.97 -0.57
C GLU A 54 -21.43 -5.61 -0.73
N GLU A 55 -22.31 -6.31 -0.01
CA GLU A 55 -23.75 -6.01 0.02
C GLU A 55 -23.99 -4.65 0.66
N PHE A 56 -23.35 -4.40 1.82
CA PHE A 56 -23.39 -3.11 2.50
C PHE A 56 -22.95 -1.97 1.57
N TYR A 57 -21.80 -2.11 0.91
CA TYR A 57 -21.26 -1.06 0.04
C TYR A 57 -22.16 -0.77 -1.16
N ARG A 58 -22.85 -1.80 -1.70
CA ARG A 58 -23.84 -1.63 -2.76
C ARG A 58 -25.04 -0.80 -2.27
N ARG A 59 -25.59 -1.13 -1.11
CA ARG A 59 -26.73 -0.41 -0.50
C ARG A 59 -26.35 1.01 -0.09
N PHE A 60 -25.16 1.20 0.48
CA PHE A 60 -24.63 2.50 0.87
C PHE A 60 -24.52 3.44 -0.34
N LYS A 61 -23.97 2.95 -1.46
CA LYS A 61 -23.90 3.74 -2.72
C LYS A 61 -25.28 4.01 -3.34
N ALA A 62 -26.26 3.16 -3.08
CA ALA A 62 -27.64 3.37 -3.54
C ALA A 62 -28.42 4.36 -2.65
N GLY A 63 -27.82 4.89 -1.58
CA GLY A 63 -28.51 5.73 -0.60
C GLY A 63 -29.54 4.97 0.23
N GLN A 64 -29.42 3.65 0.31
CA GLN A 64 -30.35 2.77 1.04
C GLN A 64 -29.87 2.46 2.46
N MET A 65 -28.72 2.98 2.87
CA MET A 65 -28.24 2.91 4.25
C MET A 65 -28.62 4.20 4.98
N GLY A 66 -28.81 4.08 6.30
CA GLY A 66 -29.09 5.21 7.17
C GLY A 66 -27.90 6.17 7.29
N ASP A 67 -27.98 7.05 8.27
CA ASP A 67 -27.01 8.10 8.56
C ASP A 67 -26.03 7.75 9.69
N ASP A 68 -25.96 6.47 10.09
CA ASP A 68 -25.01 6.03 11.12
C ASP A 68 -23.57 6.35 10.72
N PHE A 69 -22.84 6.95 11.66
CA PHE A 69 -21.43 7.30 11.48
C PHE A 69 -20.58 6.06 11.12
N ASP A 70 -20.95 4.90 11.65
CA ASP A 70 -20.30 3.62 11.36
C ASP A 70 -20.34 3.25 9.88
N PHE A 71 -21.37 3.65 9.13
CA PHE A 71 -21.46 3.37 7.69
C PHE A 71 -20.42 4.16 6.89
N PHE A 72 -20.05 5.37 7.33
CA PHE A 72 -18.95 6.11 6.72
C PHE A 72 -17.60 5.43 6.99
N GLY A 73 -17.38 4.97 8.22
CA GLY A 73 -16.19 4.18 8.59
C GLY A 73 -16.09 2.88 7.79
N TRP A 74 -17.17 2.11 7.75
CA TRP A 74 -17.23 0.83 7.03
C TRP A 74 -17.05 1.00 5.52
N SER A 75 -17.70 1.99 4.90
CA SER A 75 -17.56 2.25 3.46
C SER A 75 -16.16 2.71 3.08
N SER A 76 -15.50 3.46 3.96
CA SER A 76 -14.11 3.89 3.80
C SER A 76 -13.17 2.69 3.92
N CYS A 77 -13.34 1.86 4.96
CA CYS A 77 -12.56 0.64 5.16
C CYS A 77 -12.69 -0.31 3.94
N PHE A 78 -13.91 -0.54 3.43
CA PHE A 78 -14.14 -1.41 2.28
C PHE A 78 -13.50 -0.86 0.99
N ARG A 79 -13.55 0.45 0.80
CA ARG A 79 -12.89 1.11 -0.33
C ARG A 79 -11.37 0.96 -0.25
N MET A 80 -10.78 1.12 0.93
CA MET A 80 -9.35 0.95 1.16
C MET A 80 -8.94 -0.50 0.91
N TYR A 81 -9.65 -1.46 1.48
CA TYR A 81 -9.43 -2.90 1.26
C TYR A 81 -9.40 -3.25 -0.24
N THR A 82 -10.41 -2.79 -0.97
CA THR A 82 -10.54 -3.05 -2.41
C THR A 82 -9.37 -2.44 -3.20
N LYS A 83 -8.93 -1.24 -2.83
CA LYS A 83 -7.80 -0.55 -3.47
C LYS A 83 -6.49 -1.29 -3.21
N THR A 84 -6.23 -1.66 -1.96
CA THR A 84 -5.02 -2.40 -1.56
C THR A 84 -4.96 -3.76 -2.25
N ARG A 85 -6.07 -4.52 -2.23
CA ARG A 85 -6.19 -5.82 -2.93
C ARG A 85 -5.86 -5.70 -4.41
N ARG A 86 -6.44 -4.73 -5.10
CA ARG A 86 -6.20 -4.51 -6.54
C ARG A 86 -4.76 -4.12 -6.84
N SER A 87 -4.12 -3.34 -5.96
CA SER A 87 -2.71 -2.97 -6.09
C SER A 87 -1.81 -4.22 -6.03
N ILE A 88 -2.08 -5.10 -5.05
CA ILE A 88 -1.37 -6.38 -4.88
C ILE A 88 -1.59 -7.27 -6.10
N GLU A 89 -2.84 -7.48 -6.53
CA GLU A 89 -3.17 -8.27 -7.72
C GLU A 89 -2.42 -7.76 -8.95
N SER A 90 -2.38 -6.44 -9.15
CA SER A 90 -1.67 -5.82 -10.27
C SER A 90 -0.15 -6.02 -10.17
N ALA A 91 0.41 -5.96 -8.97
CA ALA A 91 1.84 -6.22 -8.74
C ALA A 91 2.19 -7.69 -9.02
N LEU A 92 1.37 -8.62 -8.56
CA LEU A 92 1.52 -10.06 -8.83
C LEU A 92 1.38 -10.36 -10.33
N MET A 93 0.42 -9.75 -11.03
CA MET A 93 0.31 -9.90 -12.48
C MET A 93 1.54 -9.39 -13.21
N ARG A 94 2.10 -8.23 -12.83
CA ARG A 94 3.34 -7.72 -13.45
C ARG A 94 4.51 -8.67 -13.24
N ALA A 95 4.66 -9.21 -12.03
CA ALA A 95 5.71 -10.18 -11.71
C ALA A 95 5.53 -11.51 -12.45
N ALA A 96 4.29 -11.97 -12.62
CA ALA A 96 3.98 -13.21 -13.32
C ALA A 96 4.10 -13.11 -14.84
N VAL A 97 3.80 -11.94 -15.42
CA VAL A 97 3.83 -11.71 -16.88
C VAL A 97 5.22 -11.30 -17.37
N TRP A 98 6.06 -10.69 -16.53
CA TRP A 98 7.46 -10.39 -16.85
C TRP A 98 8.42 -11.08 -15.85
N PRO A 99 8.69 -12.39 -16.01
CA PRO A 99 9.86 -12.97 -15.37
C PRO A 99 11.08 -12.20 -15.91
N HIS A 100 11.84 -11.59 -15.00
CA HIS A 100 13.04 -10.80 -15.31
C HIS A 100 13.82 -11.40 -16.49
N GLU A 101 13.80 -10.73 -17.65
CA GLU A 101 14.85 -10.89 -18.64
C GLU A 101 16.14 -10.49 -17.91
N GLU A 102 17.06 -11.45 -17.78
CA GLU A 102 18.39 -11.22 -17.21
C GLU A 102 18.97 -9.98 -17.87
N ILE A 103 19.22 -8.95 -17.06
CA ILE A 103 19.89 -7.73 -17.51
C ILE A 103 21.28 -8.19 -17.97
N SER A 104 21.42 -8.37 -19.29
CA SER A 104 22.71 -8.61 -19.93
C SER A 104 23.56 -7.37 -19.65
N VAL A 105 24.47 -7.50 -18.69
CA VAL A 105 25.53 -6.53 -18.45
C VAL A 105 26.42 -6.55 -19.69
N THR A 106 26.09 -5.71 -20.68
CA THR A 106 27.04 -5.38 -21.73
C THR A 106 28.10 -4.50 -21.10
N ALA A 107 29.16 -5.14 -20.61
CA ALA A 107 30.42 -4.50 -20.29
C ALA A 107 30.94 -3.79 -21.55
N SER A 108 30.66 -2.49 -21.66
CA SER A 108 31.38 -1.59 -22.55
C SER A 108 32.50 -0.94 -21.75
N VAL A 109 33.58 -1.68 -21.54
CA VAL A 109 34.86 -1.08 -21.13
C VAL A 109 35.40 -0.33 -22.35
N PRO A 110 35.61 0.99 -22.29
CA PRO A 110 36.32 1.66 -23.37
C PRO A 110 37.79 1.27 -23.29
N VAL A 111 38.27 0.55 -24.30
CA VAL A 111 39.69 0.42 -24.63
C VAL A 111 40.17 1.82 -25.01
N ALA A 112 40.99 2.44 -24.16
CA ALA A 112 41.82 3.58 -24.52
C ALA A 112 43.28 3.14 -24.46
N GLU A 113 43.91 3.26 -25.63
CA GLU A 113 45.23 2.80 -26.03
C GLU A 113 46.38 3.10 -25.05
N SER A 114 47.25 2.10 -24.97
CA SER A 114 48.67 2.27 -24.70
C SER A 114 49.34 3.01 -25.86
N VAL A 115 50.00 4.13 -25.59
CA VAL A 115 51.27 4.46 -26.24
C VAL A 115 52.22 5.04 -25.19
N ALA A 116 53.17 4.20 -24.80
CA ALA A 116 54.43 4.63 -24.24
C ALA A 116 55.35 5.07 -25.41
N VAL A 117 56.05 6.20 -25.22
CA VAL A 117 57.46 6.51 -25.57
C VAL A 117 57.63 8.03 -25.55
#